data_AF-Q5K229-F1
#
_entry.id   AF-Q5K229-F1
#
_cell.length_a   1.000
_cell.length_b   1.000
_cell.length_c   1.000
_cell.angle_alpha   90.00
_cell.angle_beta   90.00
_cell.angle_gamma   90.00
#
_symmetry.space_group_name_H-M   'P 1'
#
loop_
_entity.id
_entity.type
_entity.pdbx_description
1 polymer ?
#
loop_
_entity_poly.entity_id
_entity_poly.type
_entity_poly.pdbx_seq_one_letter_code
_entity_poly.pdbx_strand_id
1 'polypeptide(L)' 'DLFEEVYMDLPLGYQTQPTTQRERLVCKLHKSIYGLKQASRQWFAKFSTFLISLGFAQSKADYSLFLQGHGDSFLSLLV' A
#
# COMPACT_ATOMS: atom_id res chain seq x y z
N ASP A 1 1.82 -4.60 -1.34
CA ASP A 1 2.99 -5.02 -2.11
C ASP A 1 3.63 -3.77 -2.73
N LEU A 2 4.74 -3.88 -3.47
CA LEU A 2 5.37 -2.76 -4.14
C LEU A 2 5.37 -3.01 -5.66
N PHE A 3 4.87 -2.05 -6.43
CA PHE A 3 4.92 -2.10 -7.90
C PHE A 3 6.22 -1.52 -8.49
N GLU A 4 7.01 -0.86 -7.65
CA GLU A 4 8.30 -0.27 -8.00
C GLU A 4 9.37 -0.77 -7.03
N GLU A 5 10.63 -0.76 -7.47
CA GLU A 5 11.74 -1.03 -6.57
C GLU A 5 12.05 0.21 -5.74
N VAL A 6 11.88 0.10 -4.43
CA VAL A 6 12.21 1.16 -3.48
C VAL A 6 13.41 0.71 -2.65
N TYR A 7 14.43 1.55 -2.61
CA TYR A 7 15.60 1.39 -1.76
C TYR A 7 15.62 2.50 -0.71
N MET A 8 16.08 2.20 0.50
CA MET A 8 16.26 3.18 1.57
C MET A 8 17.66 3.07 2.15
N ASP A 9 18.15 4.16 2.71
CA ASP A 9 19.38 4.11 3.50
C ASP A 9 19.19 3.19 4.72
N LEU A 10 20.31 2.67 5.22
CA LEU A 10 20.31 1.83 6.39
C LEU A 10 19.73 2.57 7.61
N PRO A 11 18.95 1.90 8.46
CA PRO A 11 18.37 2.54 9.64
C PRO A 11 19.46 2.98 10.63
N LEU A 12 19.17 4.07 11.35
CA LEU A 12 20.01 4.54 12.45
C LEU A 12 20.22 3.40 13.46
N GLY A 13 21.48 3.09 13.77
CA GLY A 13 21.87 2.00 14.66
C GLY A 13 22.37 0.72 13.96
N TYR A 14 22.28 0.65 12.64
CA TYR A 14 22.93 -0.43 11.89
C TYR A 14 24.44 -0.20 11.81
N GLN A 15 25.24 -1.06 12.47
CA GLN A 15 26.69 -0.95 12.48
C GLN A 15 27.28 -1.50 11.17
N THR A 16 27.73 -0.61 10.28
CA THR A 16 28.53 -1.01 9.12
C THR A 16 29.93 -1.39 9.59
N GLN A 17 30.34 -2.65 9.35
CA GLN A 17 31.72 -3.06 9.58
C GLN A 17 32.67 -2.23 8.68
N PRO A 18 33.89 -1.90 9.14
CA PRO A 18 34.82 -1.07 8.37
C PRO A 18 35.23 -1.68 7.02
N THR A 19 35.08 -2.99 6.84
CA THR A 19 35.36 -3.70 5.57
C THR A 19 34.30 -3.51 4.50
N THR A 20 33.04 -3.23 4.87
CA THR A 20 31.93 -2.99 3.93
C THR A 20 31.82 -1.54 3.47
N GLN A 21 32.70 -0.65 3.95
CA GLN A 21 32.69 0.78 3.63
C GLN A 21 33.04 1.09 2.16
N ARG A 22 33.52 0.10 1.38
CA ARG A 22 33.80 0.22 -0.05
C ARG A 22 32.56 0.13 -0.96
N GLU A 23 31.43 -0.38 -0.46
CA GLU A 23 30.19 -0.50 -1.23
C GLU A 23 29.05 0.17 -0.45
N ARG A 24 28.35 1.12 -1.09
CA ARG A 24 27.19 1.78 -0.46
C ARG A 24 26.06 0.77 -0.29
N LEU A 25 25.92 0.22 0.91
CA LEU A 25 24.82 -0.68 1.26
C LEU A 25 23.50 0.09 1.41
N VAL A 26 22.43 -0.51 0.91
CA VAL A 26 21.06 0.02 0.98
C VAL A 26 20.07 -1.10 1.33
N CYS A 27 18.94 -0.75 1.94
CA CYS A 27 17.84 -1.67 2.18
C CYS A 27 16.88 -1.68 0.99
N LYS A 28 16.63 -2.84 0.38
CA LYS A 28 15.53 -3.02 -0.57
C LYS A 28 14.22 -3.26 0.19
N LEU A 29 13.19 -2.48 -0.10
CA LEU A 29 11.88 -2.71 0.46
C LEU A 29 11.16 -3.82 -0.30
N HIS A 30 10.65 -4.80 0.46
CA HIS A 30 9.79 -5.85 -0.06
C HIS A 30 8.30 -5.50 0.07
N LYS A 31 7.95 -4.61 1.01
CA LYS A 31 6.59 -4.13 1.25
C LYS A 31 6.61 -2.63 1.53
N SER A 32 5.52 -1.96 1.21
CA SER A 32 5.34 -0.55 1.57
C SER A 32 5.25 -0.41 3.09
N ILE A 33 6.03 0.52 3.65
CA ILE A 33 5.96 0.89 5.06
C ILE A 33 5.17 2.20 5.21
N TYR A 34 4.52 2.38 6.35
CA TYR A 34 3.80 3.62 6.66
C TYR A 34 4.72 4.84 6.52
N GLY A 35 4.14 5.97 6.09
CA GLY A 35 4.88 7.21 5.85
C GLY A 35 5.51 7.33 4.46
N LEU A 36 5.63 6.23 3.70
CA LEU A 36 6.03 6.33 2.29
C LEU A 36 4.87 6.74 1.40
N LYS A 37 5.16 7.55 0.37
CA LYS A 37 4.21 7.97 -0.67
C LYS A 37 3.48 6.79 -1.34
N GLN A 38 4.14 5.64 -1.44
CA GLN A 38 3.59 4.41 -2.00
C GLN A 38 2.54 3.75 -1.09
N ALA A 39 2.63 3.91 0.23
CA ALA A 39 1.89 3.10 1.18
C ALA A 39 0.37 3.31 1.09
N SER A 40 -0.10 4.56 1.00
CA SER A 40 -1.52 4.86 0.90
C SER A 40 -2.15 4.30 -0.38
N ARG A 41 -1.47 4.45 -1.52
CA ARG A 41 -1.92 3.92 -2.82
C ARG A 41 -1.99 2.40 -2.81
N GLN A 42 -0.98 1.75 -2.25
CA GLN A 42 -0.90 0.28 -2.17
C GLN A 42 -1.96 -0.29 -1.24
N TRP A 43 -2.22 0.38 -0.12
CA TRP A 43 -3.30 0.02 0.78
C TRP A 43 -4.65 0.15 0.09
N PHE A 44 -4.92 1.30 -0.53
CA PHE A 44 -6.19 1.55 -1.23
C PHE A 44 -6.43 0.56 -2.37
N ALA A 45 -5.41 0.28 -3.19
CA ALA A 45 -5.53 -0.69 -4.28
C ALA A 45 -5.85 -2.11 -3.79
N LYS A 46 -5.22 -2.53 -2.69
CA LYS A 46 -5.48 -3.85 -2.10
C LYS A 46 -6.86 -3.92 -1.46
N PHE A 47 -7.27 -2.85 -0.77
CA PHE A 47 -8.56 -2.76 -0.12
C PHE A 47 -9.71 -2.70 -1.13
N SER A 48 -9.59 -1.87 -2.17
CA SER A 48 -10.59 -1.77 -3.23
C SER A 48 -10.78 -3.09 -3.97
N THR A 49 -9.69 -3.79 -4.31
CA THR A 49 -9.73 -5.11 -4.93
C THR A 49 -10.45 -6.12 -4.04
N PHE A 50 -10.21 -6.08 -2.72
CA PHE A 50 -10.89 -6.94 -1.76
C PHE A 50 -12.39 -6.62 -1.68
N LEU A 51 -12.78 -5.35 -1.58
CA LEU A 51 -14.19 -4.96 -1.57
C LEU A 51 -14.92 -5.39 -2.85
N ILE A 52 -14.29 -5.23 -4.01
CA ILE A 52 -14.83 -5.71 -5.29
C ILE A 52 -15.03 -7.23 -5.27
N SER A 53 -14.07 -7.99 -4.72
CA SER A 53 -14.22 -9.45 -4.58
C SER A 53 -15.35 -9.88 -3.62
N LEU A 54 -15.73 -9.02 -2.67
CA LEU A 54 -16.89 -9.21 -1.81
C LEU A 54 -18.22 -8.82 -2.46
N GLY A 55 -18.20 -8.26 -3.68
CA GLY A 55 -19.39 -7.86 -4.43
C GLY A 55 -19.78 -6.39 -4.26
N PHE A 56 -18.89 -5.53 -3.74
CA PHE A 56 -19.10 -4.09 -3.79
C PHE A 56 -18.80 -3.54 -5.19
N ALA A 57 -19.58 -2.56 -5.62
CA ALA A 57 -19.33 -1.75 -6.81
C ALA A 57 -18.72 -0.41 -6.40
N GLN A 58 -17.58 -0.06 -7.00
CA GLN A 58 -16.97 1.25 -6.82
C GLN A 58 -17.75 2.31 -7.60
N SER A 59 -18.05 3.44 -6.98
CA SER A 59 -18.74 4.55 -7.62
C SER A 59 -17.83 5.25 -8.65
N LYS A 60 -18.39 5.56 -9.82
CA LYS A 60 -17.70 6.36 -10.86
C LYS A 60 -17.74 7.86 -10.59
N ALA A 61 -18.68 8.30 -9.75
CA ALA A 61 -18.79 9.70 -9.35
C ALA A 61 -17.80 10.03 -8.21
N ASP A 62 -17.47 9.05 -7.38
CA ASP A 62 -16.50 9.16 -6.30
C ASP A 62 -15.77 7.82 -6.11
N TYR A 63 -14.48 7.76 -6.45
CA TYR A 63 -13.69 6.53 -6.34
C TYR A 63 -13.43 6.09 -4.89
N SER A 64 -13.67 6.93 -3.89
CA SER A 64 -13.60 6.53 -2.48
C SER A 64 -14.86 5.81 -1.99
N LEU A 65 -15.96 5.86 -2.76
CA LEU A 65 -17.25 5.30 -2.40
C LEU A 65 -17.47 3.91 -3.02
N PHE A 66 -17.87 2.96 -2.19
CA PHE A 66 -18.22 1.59 -2.57
C PHE A 66 -19.64 1.26 -2.12
N LEU A 67 -20.41 0.60 -2.98
CA LEU A 67 -21.83 0.29 -2.75
C LEU A 67 -22.10 -1.20 -2.93
N GLN A 68 -22.89 -1.79 -2.05
CA GLN A 68 -23.38 -3.16 -2.20
C GLN A 68 -24.87 -3.21 -1.89
N GLY A 69 -25.67 -3.70 -2.85
CA GLY A 69 -27.13 -3.82 -2.70
C GLY A 69 -27.54 -5.19 -2.15
N HIS A 70 -28.56 -5.20 -1.30
CA HIS A 70 -29.21 -6.40 -0.79
C HIS A 70 -30.72 -6.17 -0.67
N GLY A 71 -31.47 -6.60 -1.69
CA GLY A 71 -32.92 -6.39 -1.78
C GLY A 71 -33.25 -4.90 -1.76
N ASP A 72 -34.08 -4.46 -0.81
CA ASP A 72 -34.50 -3.07 -0.62
C ASP A 72 -33.49 -2.22 0.19
N SER A 73 -32.35 -2.80 0.58
CA SER A 73 -31.31 -2.13 1.34
C SER A 73 -30.00 -2.07 0.57
N PHE A 74 -29.12 -1.15 0.95
CA PHE A 74 -27.75 -1.12 0.46
C PHE A 74 -26.79 -0.71 1.57
N LEU A 75 -25.54 -1.13 1.42
CA LEU A 75 -24.43 -0.71 2.26
C LEU A 75 -23.51 0.20 1.45
N SER A 76 -23.20 1.38 2.01
CA SER A 76 -22.23 2.31 1.47
C SER A 76 -20.99 2.38 2.35
N LEU A 77 -19.81 2.23 1.75
CA LEU A 77 -18.51 2.41 2.41
C LEU A 77 -17.77 3.57 1.76
N LEU A 78 -17.34 4.54 2.57
CA LEU A 78 -16.49 5.66 2.17
C LEU A 78 -15.10 5.44 2.76
N VAL A 79 -14.06 5.51 1.91
CA VAL A 79 -12.69 5.09 2.23
C VAL A 79 -11.70 6.22 2.10
#